data_AF-A0A7K1WZ08-F1
#
_entry.id   AF-A0A7K1WZ08-F1
#
_cell.length_a   1.000
_cell.length_b   1.000
_cell.length_c   1.000
_cell.angle_alpha   90.00
_cell.angle_beta   90.00
_cell.angle_gamma   90.00
#
_symmetry.space_group_name_H-M   'P 1'
#
loop_
_entity.id
_entity.type
_entity.pdbx_description
1 polymer ?
#
loop_
_entity_poly.entity_id
_entity_poly.type
_entity_poly.pdbx_seq_one_letter_code
_entity_poly.pdbx_strand_id
1 'polypeptide(L)'
;MKLFFLKNKILLFLGLFISVSSFAQSDIVGKWETRDIIGYSDVLEYSLVKDKQQNNGRSVTFKQDGTFFCDAPVKCLNDCFVLTSGTYKQVDSDHIQLIVKDAHFIGLTCKMKNLNKEDIIRDLGFFYINKEGETIRLIPNNKVLKDAEKLSMVYPQ
;
A
#
# COMPACT_ATOMS: atom_id res chain seq x y z
N MET A 1 19.59 -2.57 -71.00
CA MET A 1 18.33 -2.06 -70.43
C MET A 1 18.60 -1.65 -68.98
N LYS A 2 19.21 -0.48 -68.80
CA LYS A 2 18.65 0.68 -68.07
C LYS A 2 17.96 0.34 -66.73
N LEU A 3 18.68 0.72 -65.66
CA LEU A 3 18.20 1.30 -64.39
C LEU A 3 16.92 0.74 -63.77
N PHE A 4 17.07 0.10 -62.61
CA PHE A 4 16.19 0.34 -61.46
C PHE A 4 17.00 0.37 -60.16
N PHE A 5 18.04 1.20 -60.16
CA PHE A 5 18.61 1.73 -58.92
C PHE A 5 17.75 2.94 -58.49
N LEU A 6 17.51 3.03 -57.17
CA LEU A 6 16.83 4.12 -56.42
C LEU A 6 15.30 4.22 -56.55
N LYS A 7 14.60 3.71 -55.53
CA LYS A 7 13.74 4.53 -54.64
C LYS A 7 13.16 3.66 -53.53
N ASN A 8 13.85 3.63 -52.39
CA ASN A 8 13.26 3.68 -51.04
C ASN A 8 14.40 3.61 -50.02
N LYS A 9 15.22 4.67 -50.01
CA LYS A 9 15.90 5.08 -48.78
C LYS A 9 14.84 5.73 -47.92
N ILE A 10 14.21 4.96 -47.04
CA ILE A 10 13.43 5.32 -45.84
C ILE A 10 12.68 4.02 -45.48
N LEU A 11 13.42 3.00 -45.02
CA LEU A 11 12.82 2.08 -44.05
C LEU A 11 13.30 2.59 -42.71
N LEU A 12 12.53 3.57 -42.24
CA LEU A 12 12.74 4.35 -41.04
C LEU A 12 12.77 3.39 -39.85
N PHE A 13 13.84 3.47 -39.07
CA PHE A 13 13.98 2.95 -37.72
C PHE A 13 12.68 3.19 -36.92
N LEU A 14 11.80 2.19 -36.82
CA LEU A 14 10.62 2.27 -35.96
C LEU A 14 10.22 0.88 -35.45
N GLY A 15 11.22 0.07 -35.11
CA GLY A 15 11.04 -1.24 -34.52
C GLY A 15 11.43 -1.20 -33.05
N LEU A 16 10.43 -1.09 -32.18
CA LEU A 16 10.47 -1.55 -30.80
C LEU A 16 11.49 -0.84 -29.88
N PHE A 17 11.21 0.42 -29.54
CA PHE A 17 11.29 0.78 -28.12
C PHE A 17 10.14 0.06 -27.40
N ILE A 18 10.26 -1.26 -27.20
CA ILE A 18 9.59 -1.86 -26.05
C ILE A 18 10.36 -1.27 -24.88
N SER A 19 9.90 -0.13 -24.39
CA SER A 19 10.13 0.23 -23.01
C SER A 19 9.57 -0.93 -22.22
N VAL A 20 10.42 -1.91 -21.91
CA VAL A 20 10.19 -2.77 -20.77
C VAL A 20 10.09 -1.78 -19.62
N SER A 21 8.86 -1.44 -19.27
CA SER A 21 8.55 -0.84 -17.99
C SER A 21 9.10 -1.87 -17.00
N SER A 22 10.36 -1.69 -16.61
CA SER A 22 10.89 -2.37 -15.44
C SER A 22 10.02 -1.80 -14.34
N PHE A 23 8.94 -2.51 -14.03
CA PHE A 23 8.18 -2.27 -12.83
C PHE A 23 9.21 -2.53 -11.74
N ALA A 24 9.86 -1.47 -11.27
CA ALA A 24 10.59 -1.50 -10.03
C ALA A 24 9.65 -2.20 -9.05
N GLN A 25 10.02 -3.41 -8.65
CA GLN A 25 9.15 -4.22 -7.81
C GLN A 25 8.91 -3.36 -6.57
N SER A 26 7.66 -2.98 -6.35
CA SER A 26 7.31 -2.10 -5.25
C SER A 26 7.86 -2.74 -3.98
N ASP A 27 8.77 -2.05 -3.28
CA ASP A 27 9.45 -2.56 -2.09
C ASP A 27 8.48 -2.95 -0.96
N ILE A 28 7.21 -2.57 -1.07
CA ILE A 28 6.13 -2.90 -0.16
C ILE A 28 5.43 -4.23 -0.49
N VAL A 29 5.60 -4.79 -1.68
CA VAL A 29 4.97 -6.07 -2.08
C VAL A 29 5.50 -7.19 -1.18
N GLY A 30 4.57 -7.96 -0.62
CA GLY A 30 4.89 -9.04 0.30
C GLY A 30 4.00 -9.03 1.53
N LYS A 31 4.32 -9.94 2.44
CA LYS A 31 3.63 -10.08 3.73
C LYS A 31 4.45 -9.39 4.82
N TRP A 32 3.75 -8.59 5.61
CA TRP A 32 4.32 -7.82 6.72
C TRP A 32 3.55 -8.13 7.98
N GLU A 33 4.27 -8.31 9.07
CA GLU A 33 3.68 -8.26 10.39
C GLU A 33 3.28 -6.82 10.71
N THR A 34 2.15 -6.67 11.36
CA THR A 34 1.70 -5.36 11.83
C THR A 34 1.00 -5.49 13.17
N ARG A 35 0.94 -4.40 13.93
CA ARG A 35 0.16 -4.35 15.17
C ARG A 35 -1.29 -3.93 14.92
N ASP A 36 -1.57 -3.31 13.79
CA ASP A 36 -2.77 -2.56 13.53
C ASP A 36 -3.49 -3.02 12.27
N ILE A 37 -4.82 -2.99 12.29
CA ILE A 37 -5.61 -3.35 11.11
C ILE A 37 -5.75 -2.09 10.25
N ILE A 38 -5.19 -2.14 9.03
CA ILE A 38 -5.22 -1.02 8.11
C ILE A 38 -6.66 -0.58 7.84
N GLY A 39 -6.96 0.69 8.14
CA GLY A 39 -8.26 1.31 7.94
C GLY A 39 -9.27 1.10 9.07
N TYR A 40 -8.95 0.26 10.05
CA TYR A 40 -9.80 0.03 11.22
C TYR A 40 -9.18 0.56 12.52
N SER A 41 -7.88 0.34 12.74
CA SER A 41 -7.17 0.90 13.90
C SER A 41 -7.12 2.43 13.81
N ASP A 42 -7.42 3.11 14.92
CA ASP A 42 -7.19 4.55 15.06
C ASP A 42 -5.75 4.81 15.51
N VAL A 43 -4.84 4.90 14.53
CA VAL A 43 -3.40 5.08 14.74
C VAL A 43 -2.84 6.20 13.88
N LEU A 44 -1.81 6.86 14.40
CA LEU A 44 -1.13 7.96 13.72
C LEU A 44 -0.27 7.52 12.53
N GLU A 45 0.10 6.24 12.47
CA GLU A 45 0.94 5.63 11.44
C GLU A 45 0.84 4.11 11.57
N TYR A 46 1.11 3.39 10.49
CA TYR A 46 1.19 1.93 10.51
C TYR A 46 2.65 1.50 10.51
N SER A 47 2.99 0.56 11.40
CA SER A 47 4.29 -0.09 11.42
C SER A 47 4.17 -1.49 10.81
N LEU A 48 5.02 -1.74 9.81
CA LEU A 48 5.10 -2.97 9.05
C LEU A 48 6.49 -3.55 9.23
N VAL A 49 6.59 -4.77 9.75
CA VAL A 49 7.86 -5.47 9.93
C VAL A 49 7.88 -6.66 9.00
N LYS A 50 8.97 -6.84 8.25
CA LYS A 50 9.06 -7.94 7.30
C LYS A 50 8.91 -9.26 8.04
N ASP A 51 7.94 -10.07 7.60
CA ASP A 51 7.66 -11.37 8.20
C ASP A 51 8.87 -12.30 7.94
N LYS A 52 9.58 -12.66 9.01
CA LYS A 52 10.75 -13.57 8.95
C LYS A 52 10.39 -15.00 9.37
N GLN A 53 9.25 -15.21 10.03
CA GLN A 53 8.76 -16.50 10.53
C GLN A 53 7.25 -16.45 10.76
N GLN A 54 6.56 -17.58 10.55
CA GLN A 54 5.12 -17.72 10.72
C GLN A 54 4.65 -17.27 12.13
N ASN A 55 4.32 -15.99 12.24
CA ASN A 55 3.94 -15.38 13.50
C ASN A 55 2.41 -15.37 13.65
N ASN A 56 1.95 -15.64 14.87
CA ASN A 56 0.52 -15.67 15.21
C ASN A 56 0.00 -14.26 15.53
N GLY A 57 0.53 -13.23 14.87
CA GLY A 57 0.14 -11.83 14.99
C GLY A 57 -0.68 -11.36 13.79
N ARG A 58 -1.12 -10.10 13.81
CA ARG A 58 -1.79 -9.48 12.66
C ARG A 58 -0.79 -9.32 11.52
N SER A 59 -1.28 -9.44 10.30
CA SER A 59 -0.45 -9.26 9.12
C SER A 59 -1.16 -8.45 8.05
N VAL A 60 -0.38 -7.86 7.14
CA VAL A 60 -0.88 -7.30 5.89
C VAL A 60 -0.09 -7.88 4.74
N THR A 61 -0.77 -8.30 3.69
CA THR A 61 -0.16 -8.74 2.45
C THR A 61 -0.48 -7.74 1.35
N PHE A 62 0.55 -7.11 0.79
CA PHE A 62 0.45 -6.31 -0.43
C PHE A 62 0.78 -7.19 -1.63
N LYS A 63 -0.18 -7.35 -2.53
CA LYS A 63 -0.05 -8.20 -3.72
C LYS A 63 0.40 -7.40 -4.93
N GLN A 64 1.02 -8.07 -5.89
CA GLN A 64 1.55 -7.41 -7.09
C GLN A 64 0.45 -6.83 -8.00
N ASP A 65 -0.80 -7.27 -7.84
CA ASP A 65 -1.97 -6.75 -8.56
C ASP A 65 -2.52 -5.42 -8.02
N GLY A 66 -1.86 -4.82 -7.01
CA GLY A 66 -2.32 -3.58 -6.39
C GLY A 66 -3.41 -3.79 -5.35
N THR A 67 -3.65 -5.01 -4.88
CA THR A 67 -4.56 -5.27 -3.76
C THR A 67 -3.83 -5.54 -2.45
N PHE A 68 -4.47 -5.26 -1.33
CA PHE A 68 -3.97 -5.65 -0.01
C PHE A 68 -5.03 -6.38 0.79
N PHE A 69 -4.57 -7.22 1.71
CA PHE A 69 -5.40 -7.91 2.71
C PHE A 69 -4.72 -7.81 4.07
N CYS A 70 -5.42 -7.30 5.06
CA CYS A 70 -4.95 -7.16 6.43
C CYS A 70 -5.81 -8.03 7.34
N ASP A 71 -5.15 -8.95 8.05
CA ASP A 71 -5.80 -9.96 8.86
C ASP A 71 -5.32 -9.99 10.31
N ALA A 72 -6.11 -10.70 11.12
CA ALA A 72 -5.77 -11.08 12.47
C ALA A 72 -5.97 -12.59 12.60
N PRO A 73 -5.11 -13.30 13.33
CA PRO A 73 -5.26 -14.74 13.54
C PRO A 73 -6.48 -14.99 14.42
N VAL A 74 -7.44 -15.73 13.86
CA VAL A 74 -8.68 -16.12 14.55
C VAL A 74 -8.37 -17.39 15.35
N LYS A 75 -8.12 -17.24 16.65
CA LYS A 75 -7.84 -18.39 17.54
C LYS A 75 -9.10 -19.00 18.14
N CYS A 76 -10.07 -18.16 18.54
CA CYS A 76 -11.35 -18.56 19.12
C CYS A 76 -12.44 -17.57 18.67
N LEU A 77 -13.63 -18.04 18.29
CA LEU A 77 -14.73 -17.18 17.78
C LEU A 77 -15.44 -16.34 18.87
N ASN A 78 -14.93 -16.34 20.10
CA ASN A 78 -15.54 -15.59 21.21
C ASN A 78 -15.36 -14.08 21.05
N ASP A 79 -14.20 -13.65 20.54
CA ASP A 79 -13.90 -12.24 20.31
C ASP A 79 -14.30 -11.79 18.91
N CYS A 80 -14.39 -10.47 18.71
CA CYS A 80 -14.61 -9.89 17.39
C CYS A 80 -13.30 -9.55 16.70
N PHE A 81 -13.04 -10.21 15.58
CA PHE A 81 -11.91 -10.00 14.71
C PHE A 81 -12.34 -9.18 13.48
N VAL A 82 -11.57 -8.16 13.16
CA VAL A 82 -11.77 -7.32 11.97
C VAL A 82 -10.66 -7.61 10.99
N LEU A 83 -11.04 -7.86 9.75
CA LEU A 83 -10.15 -8.01 8.61
C LEU A 83 -10.51 -6.93 7.59
N THR A 84 -9.53 -6.35 6.94
CA THR A 84 -9.76 -5.35 5.88
C THR A 84 -9.10 -5.79 4.59
N SER A 85 -9.71 -5.43 3.48
CA SER A 85 -9.14 -5.61 2.15
C SER A 85 -9.35 -4.37 1.32
N GLY A 86 -8.48 -4.16 0.35
CA GLY A 86 -8.51 -2.96 -0.44
C GLY A 86 -7.54 -2.94 -1.58
N THR A 87 -7.33 -1.75 -2.12
CA THR A 87 -6.39 -1.46 -3.19
C THR A 87 -5.33 -0.50 -2.70
N TYR A 88 -4.13 -0.63 -3.22
CA TYR A 88 -3.06 0.34 -3.05
C TYR A 88 -2.48 0.74 -4.39
N LYS A 89 -1.91 1.94 -4.42
CA LYS A 89 -1.16 2.44 -5.57
C LYS A 89 0.11 3.09 -5.07
N GLN A 90 1.26 2.59 -5.53
CA GLN A 90 2.51 3.31 -5.36
C GLN A 90 2.48 4.55 -6.27
N VAL A 91 2.64 5.73 -5.67
CA VAL A 91 2.57 7.01 -6.37
C VAL A 91 3.95 7.38 -6.91
N ASP A 92 4.98 7.18 -6.09
CA ASP A 92 6.39 7.37 -6.41
C ASP A 92 7.26 6.45 -5.50
N SER A 93 8.56 6.71 -5.38
CA SER A 93 9.48 5.91 -4.58
C SER A 93 9.12 5.81 -3.10
N ASP A 94 8.47 6.83 -2.57
CA ASP A 94 8.32 7.09 -1.14
C ASP A 94 6.87 7.37 -0.75
N HIS A 95 5.91 7.27 -1.68
CA HIS A 95 4.49 7.48 -1.40
C HIS A 95 3.60 6.35 -1.90
N ILE A 96 2.58 6.05 -1.11
CA ILE A 96 1.55 5.06 -1.39
C ILE A 96 0.17 5.62 -1.05
N GLN A 97 -0.81 5.38 -1.92
CA GLN A 97 -2.22 5.60 -1.62
C GLN A 97 -2.85 4.28 -1.18
N LEU A 98 -3.66 4.31 -0.12
CA LEU A 98 -4.40 3.15 0.37
C LEU A 98 -5.90 3.41 0.36
N ILE A 99 -6.67 2.48 -0.20
CA ILE A 99 -8.14 2.56 -0.23
C ILE A 99 -8.70 1.25 0.29
N VAL A 100 -9.44 1.29 1.39
CA VAL A 100 -10.16 0.12 1.91
C VAL A 100 -11.43 -0.09 1.09
N LYS A 101 -11.66 -1.32 0.63
CA LYS A 101 -12.80 -1.68 -0.21
C LYS A 101 -13.79 -2.61 0.48
N ASP A 102 -13.33 -3.41 1.43
CA ASP A 102 -14.21 -4.24 2.25
C ASP A 102 -13.63 -4.45 3.65
N ALA A 103 -14.51 -4.77 4.59
CA ALA A 103 -14.20 -5.17 5.94
C ALA A 103 -15.01 -6.43 6.30
N HIS A 104 -14.36 -7.42 6.89
CA HIS A 104 -15.01 -8.62 7.41
C HIS A 104 -14.94 -8.64 8.92
N PHE A 105 -16.05 -9.03 9.54
CA PHE A 105 -16.17 -9.19 10.97
C PHE A 105 -16.41 -10.66 11.28
N ILE A 106 -15.52 -11.25 12.06
CA ILE A 106 -15.59 -12.66 12.44
C ILE A 106 -15.67 -12.74 13.95
N GLY A 107 -16.68 -13.44 14.48
CA GLY A 107 -16.81 -13.68 15.92
C GLY A 107 -18.18 -13.35 16.50
N LEU A 108 -18.50 -13.99 17.63
CA LEU A 108 -19.80 -13.90 18.29
C LEU A 108 -20.10 -12.49 18.80
N THR A 109 -19.08 -11.77 19.26
CA THR A 109 -19.22 -10.42 19.83
C THR A 109 -19.21 -9.30 18.78
N CYS A 110 -19.00 -9.59 17.49
CA CYS A 110 -18.98 -8.54 16.46
C CYS A 110 -20.31 -7.81 16.30
N LYS A 111 -21.43 -8.54 16.40
CA LYS A 111 -22.78 -7.95 16.32
C LYS A 111 -23.07 -6.99 17.47
N MET A 112 -22.36 -7.12 18.59
CA MET A 112 -22.54 -6.27 19.77
C MET A 112 -21.78 -4.94 19.65
N LYS A 113 -20.78 -4.85 18.75
CA LYS A 113 -19.92 -3.66 18.62
C LYS A 113 -20.51 -2.55 17.75
N ASN A 114 -21.73 -2.71 17.20
CA ASN A 114 -22.38 -1.75 16.28
C ASN A 114 -21.41 -1.22 15.19
N LEU A 115 -20.55 -2.09 14.67
CA LEU A 115 -19.56 -1.70 13.67
C LEU A 115 -20.26 -1.54 12.32
N ASN A 116 -20.24 -0.33 11.77
CA ASN A 116 -20.69 -0.12 10.41
C ASN A 116 -19.54 -0.34 9.41
N LYS A 117 -19.78 -1.14 8.38
CA LYS A 117 -18.82 -1.34 7.28
C LYS A 117 -18.54 -0.04 6.55
N GLU A 118 -19.56 0.80 6.35
CA GLU A 118 -19.41 2.05 5.60
C GLU A 118 -18.44 3.03 6.27
N ASP A 119 -18.27 2.95 7.60
CA ASP A 119 -17.30 3.78 8.30
C ASP A 119 -15.86 3.33 8.03
N ILE A 120 -15.64 2.05 7.68
CA ILE A 120 -14.32 1.46 7.42
C ILE A 120 -13.95 1.54 5.94
N ILE A 121 -14.94 1.41 5.04
CA ILE A 121 -14.74 1.46 3.59
C ILE A 121 -14.53 2.91 3.16
N ARG A 122 -13.28 3.32 3.00
CA ARG A 122 -12.90 4.68 2.63
C ARG A 122 -11.54 4.75 1.97
N ASP A 123 -11.29 5.86 1.29
CA ASP A 123 -9.94 6.26 0.90
C ASP A 123 -9.19 6.73 2.16
N LEU A 124 -8.08 6.08 2.49
CA LEU A 124 -7.24 6.47 3.63
C LEU A 124 -6.28 7.60 3.26
N GLY A 125 -6.19 7.94 1.99
CA GLY A 125 -5.31 8.97 1.45
C GLY A 125 -3.89 8.48 1.18
N PHE A 126 -2.98 9.43 1.10
CA PHE A 126 -1.57 9.22 0.80
C PHE A 126 -0.74 9.08 2.07
N PHE A 127 0.21 8.16 2.02
CA PHE A 127 1.18 7.89 3.08
C PHE A 127 2.59 8.01 2.53
N TYR A 128 3.46 8.62 3.32
CA TYR A 128 4.90 8.53 3.16
C TYR A 128 5.39 7.18 3.67
N ILE A 129 6.25 6.53 2.89
CA ILE A 129 6.90 5.25 3.17
C ILE A 129 8.27 5.55 3.77
N ASN A 130 8.37 5.54 5.10
CA ASN A 130 9.66 5.59 5.76
C ASN A 130 10.21 4.17 5.95
N LYS A 131 11.28 3.83 5.23
CA LYS A 131 11.91 2.49 5.27
C LYS A 131 13.17 2.51 6.14
N GLU A 132 13.19 1.70 7.18
CA GLU A 132 14.31 1.55 8.11
C GLU A 132 14.69 0.06 8.21
N GLY A 133 15.61 -0.36 7.34
CA GLY A 133 16.03 -1.77 7.23
C GLY A 133 14.86 -2.67 6.82
N GLU A 134 14.44 -3.55 7.74
CA GLU A 134 13.36 -4.52 7.54
C GLU A 134 12.00 -4.02 8.04
N THR A 135 11.92 -2.73 8.40
CA THR A 135 10.70 -2.06 8.87
C THR A 135 10.26 -1.01 7.88
N ILE A 136 8.96 -0.91 7.64
CA ILE A 136 8.31 0.18 6.93
C ILE A 136 7.35 0.88 7.89
N ARG A 137 7.40 2.21 7.93
CA ARG A 137 6.39 3.04 8.59
C ARG A 137 5.60 3.78 7.52
N LEU A 138 4.28 3.60 7.54
CA LEU A 138 3.35 4.34 6.68
C LEU A 138 2.83 5.54 7.47
N ILE A 139 3.34 6.72 7.13
CA ILE A 139 3.06 7.97 7.83
C ILE A 139 2.06 8.78 6.99
N PRO A 140 0.85 9.09 7.49
CA PRO A 140 -0.13 9.89 6.76
C PRO A 140 0.47 11.22 6.26
N ASN A 141 0.27 11.58 4.98
CA ASN A 141 0.85 12.80 4.40
C ASN A 141 0.38 14.08 5.12
N ASN A 142 -0.85 14.10 5.64
CA ASN A 142 -1.36 15.23 6.42
C ASN A 142 -0.55 15.48 7.71
N LYS A 143 0.12 14.47 8.25
CA LYS A 143 1.01 14.57 9.42
C LYS A 143 2.37 15.12 8.98
N VAL A 144 2.92 14.63 7.86
CA VAL A 144 4.16 15.14 7.27
C VAL A 144 4.08 16.65 7.01
N LEU A 145 2.96 17.11 6.43
CA LEU A 145 2.72 18.54 6.20
C LEU A 145 2.65 19.35 7.51
N LYS A 146 1.91 18.87 8.51
CA LYS A 146 1.81 19.54 9.82
C LYS A 146 3.16 19.62 10.56
N ASP A 147 3.95 18.57 10.48
CA ASP A 147 5.27 18.53 11.11
C ASP A 147 6.24 19.49 10.40
N ALA A 148 6.18 19.57 9.06
CA ALA A 148 6.95 20.54 8.27
C ALA A 148 6.55 22.00 8.57
N GLU A 149 5.24 22.29 8.65
CA GLU A 149 4.73 23.59 9.07
C GLU A 149 5.23 23.96 10.46
N LYS A 150 5.15 23.04 11.43
CA LYS A 150 5.64 23.26 12.80
C LYS A 150 7.15 23.52 12.84
N LEU A 151 7.94 22.78 12.05
CA LEU A 151 9.38 23.01 11.93
C LEU A 151 9.69 24.39 11.35
N SER A 152 8.95 24.84 10.34
CA SER A 152 9.11 26.19 9.75
C SER A 152 8.75 27.32 10.72
N MET A 153 7.83 27.08 11.66
CA MET A 153 7.47 28.05 12.71
C MET A 153 8.55 28.13 13.81
N VAL A 154 9.24 27.03 14.09
CA VAL A 154 10.32 26.97 15.10
C VAL A 154 11.64 27.51 14.55
N TYR A 155 11.88 27.33 13.25
CA TYR A 155 13.07 27.82 12.54
C TYR A 155 12.66 28.65 11.31
N PRO A 156 12.18 29.89 11.49
CA PRO A 156 11.89 30.78 10.37
C PRO A 156 13.20 31.12 9.65
N GLN A 157 13.19 30.99 8.31
CA GLN A 157 14.29 31.46 7.45
C GLN A 157 14.32 32.98 7.34
#